data_AF-A0A554XK66-F1
#
_entry.id   AF-A0A554XK66-F1
#
_cell.length_a   1.000
_cell.length_b   1.000
_cell.length_c   1.000
_cell.angle_alpha   90.00
_cell.angle_beta   90.00
_cell.angle_gamma   90.00
#
_symmetry.space_group_name_H-M   'P 1'
#
loop_
_entity.id
_entity.type
_entity.pdbx_description
1 polymer ?
#
loop_
_entity_poly.entity_id
_entity_poly.type
_entity_poly.pdbx_seq_one_letter_code
_entity_poly.pdbx_strand_id
1 'polypeptide(L)'
;MKPTRDLAVLLELAQRRRDDALQALAAVRREQQTAQNQMAQLQHYTREADARWLQRASGGVTPTLLATQRQFVARLQEAIAFQTDVLQQLQARVAQAEAQVQHAERALATLQRIQQRRLQRWLDRQRRAEQKVTDEMAAAQHRRRTATAPL
;
A
#
# COMPACT_ATOMS: atom_id res chain seq x y z
N MET A 1 -25.26 -13.07 -21.32
CA MET A 1 -23.82 -12.79 -21.18
C MET A 1 -23.32 -13.40 -19.88
N LYS A 2 -22.18 -14.11 -19.87
CA LYS A 2 -21.66 -14.88 -18.72
C LYS A 2 -21.17 -13.93 -17.60
N PRO A 3 -21.97 -13.66 -16.54
CA PRO A 3 -21.71 -12.56 -15.59
C PRO A 3 -20.49 -12.79 -14.69
N THR A 4 -19.98 -14.03 -14.64
CA THR A 4 -18.90 -14.49 -13.76
C THR A 4 -17.52 -14.25 -14.34
N ARG A 5 -17.36 -14.31 -15.67
CA ARG A 5 -16.04 -14.14 -16.32
C ARG A 5 -15.57 -12.69 -16.22
N ASP A 6 -16.49 -11.75 -16.38
CA ASP A 6 -16.20 -10.32 -16.30
C ASP A 6 -15.79 -9.89 -14.88
N LEU A 7 -16.42 -10.45 -13.83
CA LEU A 7 -16.06 -10.13 -12.45
C LEU A 7 -14.69 -10.71 -12.04
N ALA A 8 -14.33 -11.89 -12.56
CA ALA A 8 -13.02 -12.48 -12.31
C ALA A 8 -11.90 -11.61 -12.92
N VAL A 9 -12.08 -11.12 -14.15
CA VAL A 9 -11.14 -10.20 -14.80
C VAL A 9 -11.04 -8.88 -14.03
N LEU A 10 -12.16 -8.33 -13.55
CA LEU A 10 -12.15 -7.11 -12.74
C LEU A 10 -11.43 -7.30 -11.40
N LEU A 11 -11.56 -8.47 -10.77
CA LEU A 11 -10.83 -8.80 -9.55
C LEU A 11 -9.32 -8.90 -9.80
N GLU A 12 -8.91 -9.56 -10.86
CA GLU A 12 -7.50 -9.67 -11.24
C GLU A 12 -6.90 -8.28 -11.53
N LEU A 13 -7.63 -7.43 -12.26
CA LEU A 13 -7.20 -6.07 -12.53
C LEU A 13 -7.09 -5.24 -11.23
N ALA A 14 -8.04 -5.39 -10.30
CA ALA A 14 -7.98 -4.70 -9.02
C ALA A 14 -6.83 -5.19 -8.12
N GLN A 15 -6.52 -6.49 -8.15
CA GLN A 15 -5.36 -7.05 -7.47
C GLN A 15 -4.05 -6.48 -8.01
N ARG A 16 -3.88 -6.48 -9.35
CA ARG A 16 -2.71 -5.89 -10.02
C ARG A 16 -2.55 -4.42 -9.67
N ARG A 17 -3.63 -3.64 -9.72
CA ARG A 17 -3.60 -2.21 -9.32
C ARG A 17 -3.16 -1.99 -7.87
N ARG A 18 -3.58 -2.86 -6.94
CA ARG A 18 -3.12 -2.81 -5.55
C ARG A 18 -1.64 -3.16 -5.46
N ASP A 19 -1.18 -4.18 -6.18
CA ASP A 19 0.25 -4.54 -6.20
C ASP A 19 1.12 -3.43 -6.76
N ASP A 20 0.71 -2.82 -7.88
CA ASP A 20 1.41 -1.69 -8.48
C ASP A 20 1.49 -0.50 -7.50
N ALA A 21 0.39 -0.20 -6.78
CA ALA A 21 0.38 0.85 -5.77
C ALA A 21 1.30 0.54 -4.58
N LEU A 22 1.35 -0.72 -4.13
CA LEU A 22 2.27 -1.16 -3.08
C LEU A 22 3.73 -1.07 -3.51
N GLN A 23 4.05 -1.44 -4.75
CA GLN A 23 5.39 -1.29 -5.32
C GLN A 23 5.80 0.17 -5.42
N ALA A 24 4.89 1.05 -5.86
CA ALA A 24 5.13 2.49 -5.90
C ALA A 24 5.40 3.07 -4.50
N LEU A 25 4.58 2.70 -3.50
CA LEU A 25 4.80 3.10 -2.11
C LEU A 25 6.17 2.62 -1.59
N ALA A 26 6.56 1.38 -1.87
CA ALA A 26 7.86 0.84 -1.47
C ALA A 26 9.02 1.58 -2.16
N ALA A 27 8.88 1.98 -3.41
CA ALA A 27 9.87 2.80 -4.11
C ALA A 27 10.06 4.17 -3.43
N VAL A 28 8.97 4.90 -3.19
CA VAL A 28 9.03 6.24 -2.57
C VAL A 28 9.55 6.16 -1.12
N ARG A 29 9.19 5.13 -0.35
CA ARG A 29 9.75 4.94 1.00
C ARG A 29 11.26 4.67 0.99
N ARG A 30 11.77 3.94 -0.01
CA ARG A 30 13.23 3.75 -0.18
C ARG A 30 13.95 5.05 -0.54
N GLU A 31 13.34 5.87 -1.39
CA GLU A 31 13.83 7.22 -1.69
C GLU A 31 13.86 8.09 -0.42
N GLN A 32 12.77 8.09 0.37
CA GLN A 32 12.70 8.81 1.64
C GLN A 32 13.78 8.36 2.63
N GLN A 33 13.99 7.05 2.79
CA GLN A 33 15.02 6.53 3.68
C GLN A 33 16.43 6.97 3.24
N THR A 34 16.71 6.94 1.93
CA THR A 34 17.99 7.42 1.39
C THR A 34 18.19 8.91 1.70
N ALA A 35 17.16 9.73 1.49
CA ALA A 35 17.21 11.16 1.80
C ALA A 35 17.39 11.43 3.31
N GLN A 36 16.79 10.62 4.18
CA GLN A 36 17.00 10.72 5.63
C GLN A 36 18.43 10.38 6.02
N ASN A 37 19.02 9.36 5.40
CA ASN A 37 20.42 8.98 5.62
C ASN A 37 21.36 10.10 5.18
N GLN A 38 21.10 10.75 4.04
CA GLN A 38 21.87 11.91 3.56
C GLN A 38 21.80 13.09 4.54
N MET A 39 20.60 13.39 5.07
CA MET A 39 20.44 14.42 6.10
C MET A 39 21.25 14.08 7.36
N ALA A 40 21.20 12.83 7.83
CA ALA A 40 21.96 12.40 8.99
C ALA A 40 23.49 12.54 8.77
N GLN A 41 23.97 12.26 7.55
CA GLN A 41 25.36 12.48 7.16
C GLN A 41 25.74 13.96 7.19
N LEU A 42 24.90 14.85 6.65
CA LEU A 42 25.15 16.31 6.70
C LEU A 42 25.23 16.79 8.15
N GLN A 43 24.31 16.36 9.02
CA GLN A 43 24.31 16.74 10.43
C GLN A 43 25.54 16.19 11.18
N HIS A 44 25.95 14.96 10.88
CA HIS A 44 27.16 14.38 11.46
C HIS A 44 28.40 15.16 11.03
N TYR A 45 28.55 15.42 9.73
CA TYR A 45 29.65 16.18 9.17
C TYR A 45 29.71 17.62 9.72
N THR A 46 28.56 18.24 9.95
CA THR A 46 28.45 19.56 10.61
C THR A 46 29.11 19.54 11.99
N ARG A 47 28.72 18.58 12.84
CA ARG A 47 29.28 18.45 14.20
C ARG A 47 30.78 18.21 14.19
N GLU A 48 31.27 17.37 13.29
CA GLU A 48 32.71 17.14 13.16
C GLU A 48 33.46 18.39 12.71
N ALA A 49 32.90 19.12 11.74
CA ALA A 49 33.50 20.35 11.23
C ALA A 49 33.58 21.43 12.31
N ASP A 50 32.53 21.59 13.12
CA ASP A 50 32.49 22.53 14.24
C ASP A 50 33.52 22.16 15.33
N ALA A 51 33.63 20.87 15.67
CA ALA A 51 34.64 20.40 16.62
C ALA A 51 36.07 20.69 16.14
N ARG A 52 36.36 20.41 14.86
CA ARG A 52 37.66 20.72 14.22
C ARG A 52 37.91 22.23 14.13
N TRP A 53 36.87 23.04 14.00
CA TRP A 53 36.97 24.50 14.01
C TRP A 53 37.37 25.01 15.40
N LEU A 54 36.65 24.59 16.45
CA LEU A 54 36.93 24.94 17.85
C LEU A 54 38.37 24.60 18.25
N GLN A 55 38.87 23.43 17.86
CA GLN A 55 40.27 23.04 18.10
C GLN A 55 41.26 23.98 17.41
N ARG A 56 41.04 24.32 16.14
CA ARG A 56 41.94 25.21 15.38
C ARG A 56 41.89 26.65 15.87
N ALA A 57 40.72 27.12 16.31
CA ALA A 57 40.54 28.48 16.83
C ALA A 57 41.21 28.70 18.21
N SER A 58 41.49 27.63 18.96
CA SER A 58 42.09 27.71 20.30
C SER A 58 43.49 28.34 20.32
N GLY A 59 44.25 28.25 19.22
CA GLY A 59 45.57 28.87 19.06
C GLY A 59 45.56 30.28 18.48
N GLY A 60 44.38 30.89 18.29
CA GLY A 60 44.21 32.18 17.60
C GLY A 60 43.60 32.03 16.21
N VAL A 61 42.82 33.03 15.78
CA VAL A 61 42.05 32.99 14.53
C VAL A 61 42.62 34.00 13.54
N THR A 62 43.08 33.53 12.37
CA THR A 62 43.47 34.42 11.27
C THR A 62 42.25 34.86 10.46
N PRO A 63 42.28 36.05 9.82
CA PRO A 63 41.18 36.51 8.97
C PRO A 63 40.83 35.53 7.84
N THR A 64 41.84 34.92 7.22
CA THR A 64 41.67 33.92 6.16
C THR A 64 40.98 32.66 6.68
N LEU A 65 41.38 32.17 7.87
CA LEU A 65 40.77 31.01 8.51
C LEU A 65 39.29 31.28 8.85
N LEU A 66 38.96 32.47 9.34
CA LEU A 66 37.59 32.90 9.60
C LEU A 66 36.74 33.00 8.32
N ALA A 67 37.29 33.55 7.24
CA ALA A 67 36.59 33.66 5.96
C ALA A 67 36.24 32.28 5.39
N THR A 68 37.20 31.35 5.40
CA THR A 68 36.99 29.96 4.96
C THR A 68 35.92 29.27 5.79
N GLN A 69 35.91 29.45 7.11
CA GLN A 69 34.88 28.86 7.97
C GLN A 69 33.49 29.40 7.65
N ARG A 70 33.33 30.72 7.46
CA ARG A 70 32.04 31.32 7.10
C ARG A 70 31.51 30.79 5.78
N GLN A 71 32.38 30.68 4.77
CA GLN A 71 31.99 30.13 3.46
C GLN A 71 31.56 28.67 3.56
N PHE A 72 32.27 27.87 4.36
CA PHE A 72 31.92 26.47 4.61
C PHE A 72 30.54 26.35 5.28
N VAL A 73 30.29 27.12 6.34
CA VAL A 73 29.01 27.12 7.07
C VAL A 73 27.86 27.54 6.15
N ALA A 74 28.05 28.57 5.33
CA ALA A 74 27.03 29.03 4.38
C ALA A 74 26.62 27.91 3.40
N ARG A 75 27.60 27.23 2.78
CA ARG A 75 27.33 26.10 1.87
C ARG A 75 26.63 24.93 2.57
N LEU A 76 26.98 24.67 3.82
CA LEU A 76 26.39 23.59 4.60
C LEU A 76 24.92 23.90 4.95
N GLN A 77 24.63 25.16 5.30
CA GLN A 77 23.26 25.63 5.51
C GLN A 77 22.41 25.52 4.24
N GLU A 78 22.96 25.91 3.08
CA GLU A 78 22.31 25.74 1.77
C GLU A 78 22.00 24.26 1.49
N ALA A 79 22.96 23.37 1.72
CA ALA A 79 22.77 21.93 1.52
C ALA A 79 21.71 21.33 2.48
N ILE A 80 21.69 21.75 3.74
CA ILE A 80 20.69 21.31 4.72
C ILE A 80 19.30 21.83 4.35
N ALA A 81 19.18 23.09 3.91
CA ALA A 81 17.92 23.66 3.46
C ALA A 81 17.38 22.88 2.25
N PHE A 82 18.21 22.66 1.23
CA PHE A 82 17.87 21.85 0.07
C PHE A 82 17.42 20.42 0.47
N GLN A 83 18.18 19.75 1.35
CA GLN A 83 17.84 18.40 1.78
C GLN A 83 16.55 18.36 2.60
N THR A 84 16.25 19.42 3.35
CA THR A 84 15.00 19.56 4.09
C THR A 84 13.81 19.64 3.14
N ASP A 85 13.91 20.44 2.07
CA ASP A 85 12.86 20.53 1.05
C ASP A 85 12.63 19.19 0.34
N VAL A 86 13.70 18.48 0.01
CA VAL A 86 13.63 17.11 -0.56
C VAL A 86 12.87 16.17 0.38
N LEU A 87 13.17 16.19 1.68
CA LEU A 87 12.49 15.35 2.66
C LEU A 87 11.00 15.69 2.79
N GLN A 88 10.64 16.97 2.76
CA GLN A 88 9.23 17.40 2.79
C GLN A 88 8.47 16.94 1.54
N GLN A 89 9.07 17.07 0.35
CA GLN A 89 8.48 16.58 -0.89
C GLN A 89 8.30 15.06 -0.86
N LEU A 90 9.29 14.32 -0.38
CA LEU A 90 9.21 12.86 -0.25
C LEU A 90 8.14 12.46 0.77
N GLN A 91 7.99 13.18 1.88
CA GLN A 91 6.92 12.93 2.85
C GLN A 91 5.53 13.10 2.22
N ALA A 92 5.32 14.15 1.42
CA ALA A 92 4.08 14.35 0.69
C ALA A 92 3.83 13.22 -0.34
N ARG A 93 4.87 12.79 -1.08
CA ARG A 93 4.78 11.67 -2.03
C ARG A 93 4.46 10.34 -1.34
N VAL A 94 5.02 10.08 -0.16
CA VAL A 94 4.68 8.88 0.65
C VAL A 94 3.20 8.93 1.03
N ALA A 95 2.71 10.05 1.57
CA ALA A 95 1.31 10.18 1.96
C ALA A 95 0.35 9.98 0.76
N GLN A 96 0.72 10.50 -0.41
CA GLN A 96 -0.04 10.29 -1.65
C GLN A 96 -0.05 8.81 -2.07
N ALA A 97 1.10 8.13 -2.03
CA ALA A 97 1.20 6.71 -2.37
C ALA A 97 0.42 5.83 -1.38
N GLU A 98 0.44 6.14 -0.08
CA GLU A 98 -0.36 5.46 0.93
C GLU A 98 -1.87 5.62 0.66
N ALA A 99 -2.32 6.82 0.29
CA ALA A 99 -3.71 7.04 -0.09
C ALA A 99 -4.12 6.22 -1.33
N GLN A 100 -3.22 6.08 -2.31
CA GLN A 100 -3.45 5.25 -3.50
C GLN A 100 -3.58 3.76 -3.15
N VAL A 101 -2.72 3.25 -2.27
CA VAL A 101 -2.82 1.87 -1.75
C VAL A 101 -4.17 1.65 -1.07
N GLN A 102 -4.56 2.53 -0.15
CA GLN A 102 -5.85 2.43 0.54
C GLN A 102 -7.03 2.44 -0.42
N HIS A 103 -6.99 3.28 -1.45
CA HIS A 103 -8.04 3.33 -2.47
C HIS A 103 -8.11 2.01 -3.28
N ALA A 104 -6.97 1.48 -3.70
CA ALA A 104 -6.90 0.20 -4.44
C ALA A 104 -7.40 -0.97 -3.58
N GLU A 105 -7.04 -1.02 -2.31
CA GLU A 105 -7.50 -2.04 -1.36
C GLU A 105 -9.02 -1.99 -1.15
N ARG A 106 -9.60 -0.79 -0.97
CA ARG A 106 -11.06 -0.61 -0.84
C ARG A 106 -11.80 -1.08 -2.09
N ALA A 107 -11.27 -0.77 -3.28
CA ALA A 107 -11.84 -1.22 -4.54
C ALA A 107 -11.80 -2.76 -4.65
N LEU A 108 -10.67 -3.38 -4.32
CA LEU A 108 -10.53 -4.83 -4.32
C LEU A 108 -11.49 -5.51 -3.33
N ALA A 109 -11.55 -5.02 -2.09
CA ALA A 109 -12.44 -5.56 -1.06
C ALA A 109 -13.93 -5.47 -1.47
N THR A 110 -14.30 -4.37 -2.15
CA THR A 110 -15.66 -4.20 -2.68
C THR A 110 -15.99 -5.26 -3.72
N LEU A 111 -15.09 -5.51 -4.68
CA LEU A 111 -15.28 -6.54 -5.70
C LEU A 111 -15.32 -7.95 -5.11
N GLN A 112 -14.48 -8.25 -4.12
CA GLN A 112 -14.48 -9.53 -3.40
C GLN A 112 -15.82 -9.76 -2.69
N ARG A 113 -16.37 -8.73 -2.04
CA ARG A 113 -17.70 -8.82 -1.40
C ARG A 113 -18.82 -9.09 -2.40
N ILE A 114 -18.76 -8.48 -3.59
CA ILE A 114 -19.72 -8.75 -4.67
C ILE A 114 -19.60 -10.21 -5.15
N GLN A 115 -18.38 -10.71 -5.33
CA GLN A 115 -18.13 -12.10 -5.73
C GLN A 115 -18.69 -13.08 -4.69
N GLN A 116 -18.40 -12.87 -3.42
CA GLN A 116 -18.89 -13.71 -2.32
C GLN A 116 -20.43 -13.76 -2.28
N ARG A 117 -21.09 -12.60 -2.41
CA ARG A 117 -22.57 -12.52 -2.46
C ARG A 117 -23.15 -13.27 -3.66
N ARG A 118 -22.49 -13.21 -4.82
CA ARG A 118 -22.92 -13.95 -6.02
C ARG A 118 -22.79 -15.46 -5.81
N LEU A 119 -21.68 -15.91 -5.22
CA LEU A 119 -21.44 -17.31 -4.89
C LEU A 119 -22.49 -17.84 -3.91
N GLN A 120 -22.78 -17.11 -2.83
CA GLN A 120 -23.81 -17.48 -1.86
C GLN A 120 -25.18 -17.64 -2.52
N ARG A 121 -25.60 -16.65 -3.32
CA ARG A 121 -26.89 -16.72 -4.05
C ARG A 121 -26.95 -17.90 -5.01
N TRP A 122 -25.84 -18.27 -5.63
CA TRP A 122 -25.77 -19.43 -6.51
C TRP A 122 -25.92 -20.73 -5.73
N LEU A 123 -25.18 -20.90 -4.63
CA LEU A 123 -25.30 -22.05 -3.72
C LEU A 123 -26.71 -22.20 -3.15
N ASP A 124 -27.37 -21.10 -2.80
CA ASP A 124 -28.74 -21.13 -2.28
C ASP A 124 -29.76 -21.54 -3.35
N ARG A 125 -29.50 -21.23 -4.62
CA ARG A 125 -30.35 -21.70 -5.74
C ARG A 125 -30.15 -23.18 -6.01
N GLN A 126 -28.91 -23.66 -5.98
CA GLN A 126 -28.60 -25.08 -6.15
C GLN A 126 -29.25 -25.93 -5.04
N ARG A 127 -29.05 -25.55 -3.77
CA ARG A 127 -29.67 -26.24 -2.64
C ARG A 127 -31.19 -26.33 -2.74
N ARG A 128 -31.85 -25.24 -3.15
CA ARG A 128 -33.32 -25.24 -3.37
C ARG A 128 -33.74 -26.14 -4.52
N ALA A 129 -32.96 -26.20 -5.60
CA ALA A 129 -33.25 -27.07 -6.74
C ALA A 129 -33.10 -28.55 -6.35
N GLU A 130 -32.02 -28.90 -5.64
CA GLU A 130 -31.76 -30.26 -5.13
C GLU A 130 -32.85 -30.70 -4.14
N GLN A 131 -33.25 -29.83 -3.21
CA GLN A 131 -34.33 -30.10 -2.27
C GLN A 131 -35.65 -30.37 -3.00
N LYS A 132 -36.02 -29.53 -3.97
CA LYS A 132 -37.26 -29.72 -4.76
C LYS A 132 -37.29 -31.06 -5.48
N VAL A 133 -36.18 -31.47 -6.10
CA VAL A 133 -36.08 -32.77 -6.79
C VAL A 133 -36.24 -33.93 -5.79
N THR A 134 -35.62 -33.81 -4.62
CA THR A 134 -35.70 -34.81 -3.55
C THR A 134 -37.14 -34.95 -3.03
N ASP A 135 -37.82 -33.83 -2.79
CA ASP A 135 -39.21 -33.80 -2.32
C ASP A 135 -40.18 -34.40 -3.36
N GLU A 136 -39.99 -34.09 -4.65
CA GLU A 136 -40.78 -34.65 -5.75
C GLU A 136 -40.62 -36.17 -5.86
N MET A 137 -39.38 -36.68 -5.72
CA MET A 137 -39.10 -38.11 -5.69
C MET A 137 -39.75 -38.80 -4.48
N ALA A 138 -39.65 -38.22 -3.29
CA ALA A 138 -40.26 -38.76 -2.08
C ALA A 138 -41.80 -38.81 -2.21
N ALA A 139 -42.43 -37.74 -2.73
CA ALA A 139 -43.86 -37.69 -2.98
C ALA A 139 -44.31 -38.70 -4.06
N ALA A 140 -43.51 -38.92 -5.11
CA ALA A 140 -43.77 -39.92 -6.13
C ALA A 140 -43.70 -41.36 -5.56
N GLN A 141 -42.69 -41.65 -4.74
CA GLN A 141 -42.57 -42.95 -4.06
C GLN A 141 -43.72 -43.20 -3.08
N HIS A 142 -44.11 -42.18 -2.30
CA HIS A 142 -45.24 -42.28 -1.39
C HIS A 142 -46.54 -42.59 -2.15
N ARG A 143 -46.83 -41.85 -3.23
CA ARG A 143 -48.01 -42.11 -4.08
C ARG A 143 -48.05 -43.52 -4.64
N ARG A 144 -46.90 -44.05 -5.08
CA ARG A 144 -46.80 -45.44 -5.54
C ARG A 144 -47.12 -46.42 -4.40
N ARG A 145 -46.50 -46.26 -3.23
CA ARG A 145 -46.73 -47.13 -2.06
C ARG A 145 -48.20 -47.14 -1.63
N THR A 146 -48.85 -45.98 -1.54
CA THR A 146 -50.27 -45.91 -1.17
C THR A 146 -51.20 -46.48 -2.24
N ALA A 147 -50.83 -46.41 -3.52
CA ALA A 147 -51.62 -46.98 -4.62
C ALA A 147 -51.47 -48.51 -4.74
N THR A 148 -50.45 -49.11 -4.11
CA THR A 148 -50.19 -50.57 -4.18
C THR A 148 -50.61 -51.31 -2.90
N ALA A 149 -51.22 -50.63 -1.93
CA ALA A 149 -51.80 -51.28 -0.74
C ALA A 149 -53.21 -51.81 -1.06
N PRO A 150 -53.45 -53.14 -1.07
CA PRO A 150 -54.79 -53.69 -1.26
C PRO A 150 -55.62 -53.53 0.02
N LEU A 151 -56.94 -53.40 -0.15
CA LEU A 151 -57.95 -53.48 0.92
C LEU A 151 -57.98 -54.89 1.54
#